data_AF-A0A256WHY2-F1
#
_entry.id   AF-A0A256WHY2-F1
#
_cell.length_a   1.000
_cell.length_b   1.000
_cell.length_c   1.000
_cell.angle_alpha   90.00
_cell.angle_beta   90.00
_cell.angle_gamma   90.00
#
_symmetry.space_group_name_H-M   'P 1'
#
loop_
_entity.id
_entity.type
_entity.pdbx_description
1 polymer ?
#
loop_
_entity_poly.entity_id
_entity_poly.type
_entity_poly.pdbx_seq_one_letter_code
_entity_poly.pdbx_strand_id
1 'polypeptide(L)'
;MIPFSNQNHVGSHKYKQEWGTLDQFILSKYLLLPNSSIKIAQNKAHIFSADFLITTDEKYLGTKPYRTFIGFKYIGGFSDHLPIFFDIHK
;
A
#
# COMPACT_ATOMS: atom_id res chain seq x y z
N MET A 1 5.93 -14.39 2.31
CA MET A 1 5.63 -12.96 2.20
C MET A 1 6.58 -12.36 1.19
N ILE A 2 6.08 -11.57 0.25
CA ILE A 2 6.90 -10.88 -0.75
C ILE A 2 7.20 -9.47 -0.24
N PRO A 3 8.44 -8.96 -0.33
CA PRO A 3 8.74 -7.60 0.10
C PRO A 3 8.08 -6.57 -0.83
N PHE A 4 7.61 -5.47 -0.24
CA PHE A 4 7.15 -4.32 -1.00
C PHE A 4 8.35 -3.62 -1.67
N SER A 5 8.17 -3.19 -2.91
CA SER A 5 9.16 -2.38 -3.62
C SER A 5 9.18 -0.97 -3.00
N ASN A 6 10.36 -0.53 -2.54
CA ASN A 6 10.57 0.71 -1.80
C ASN A 6 10.55 1.95 -2.73
N GLN A 7 9.38 2.31 -3.26
CA GLN A 7 9.20 3.59 -3.94
C GLN A 7 8.61 4.55 -2.89
N ASN A 8 9.48 5.38 -2.29
CA ASN A 8 9.14 6.52 -1.41
C ASN A 8 9.03 6.29 0.12
N HIS A 9 9.48 5.17 0.70
CA HIS A 9 9.45 4.93 2.17
C HIS A 9 8.07 5.15 2.82
N VAL A 10 6.99 4.96 2.06
CA VAL A 10 5.62 5.06 2.55
C VAL A 10 5.03 3.66 2.75
N GLY A 11 4.34 3.49 3.86
CA GLY A 11 3.56 2.30 4.18
C GLY A 11 2.16 2.39 3.60
N SER A 12 1.33 1.37 3.83
CA SER A 12 -0.08 1.42 3.43
C SER A 12 -0.91 2.30 4.37
N HIS A 13 -0.46 2.52 5.61
CA HIS A 13 -1.16 3.32 6.61
C HIS A 13 -0.21 4.31 7.28
N LYS A 14 -0.69 5.50 7.66
CA LYS A 14 0.08 6.45 8.48
C LYS A 14 -0.60 6.68 9.82
N TYR A 15 0.12 6.43 10.90
CA TYR A 15 -0.31 6.80 12.25
C TYR A 15 0.68 7.80 12.86
N LYS A 16 0.20 9.01 13.14
CA LYS A 16 1.04 10.13 13.56
C LYS A 16 2.13 10.42 12.51
N GLN A 17 3.40 10.34 12.89
CA GLN A 17 4.55 10.58 12.00
C GLN A 17 4.98 9.30 11.28
N GLU A 18 4.48 8.14 11.70
CA GLU A 18 4.98 6.84 11.27
C GLU A 18 4.12 6.23 10.18
N TRP A 19 4.78 5.77 9.14
CA TRP A 19 4.18 4.93 8.12
C TRP A 19 4.36 3.45 8.48
N GLY A 20 3.28 2.67 8.35
CA GLY A 20 3.26 1.24 8.62
C GLY A 20 2.69 0.45 7.45
N THR A 21 3.14 -0.79 7.32
CA THR A 21 2.70 -1.72 6.27
C THR A 21 2.01 -2.91 6.90
N LEU A 22 0.77 -2.69 7.33
CA LEU A 22 -0.06 -3.71 7.97
C LEU A 22 -0.71 -4.63 6.93
N ASP A 23 -0.97 -4.11 5.74
CA ASP A 23 -1.62 -4.81 4.63
C ASP A 23 -0.63 -5.75 3.93
N GLN A 24 -1.04 -7.00 3.70
CA GLN A 24 -0.16 -8.06 3.20
C GLN A 24 -0.86 -9.01 2.22
N PHE A 25 -0.09 -9.55 1.28
CA PHE A 25 -0.48 -10.73 0.51
C PHE A 25 0.23 -11.97 1.03
N ILE A 26 -0.55 -13.01 1.32
CA ILE A 26 -0.05 -14.35 1.64
C ILE A 26 -0.28 -15.23 0.42
N LEU A 27 0.79 -15.84 -0.08
CA LEU A 27 0.81 -16.49 -1.38
C LEU A 27 1.37 -17.90 -1.25
N SER A 28 0.85 -18.81 -2.07
CA SER A 28 1.42 -20.15 -2.20
C SER A 28 2.84 -20.07 -2.76
N LYS A 29 3.75 -20.87 -2.20
CA LYS A 29 5.14 -20.98 -2.68
C LYS A 29 5.22 -21.34 -4.17
N TYR A 30 4.22 -22.06 -4.69
CA TYR A 30 4.17 -22.46 -6.10
C TYR A 30 4.26 -21.26 -7.05
N LEU A 31 3.61 -20.13 -6.73
CA LEU A 31 3.62 -18.90 -7.55
C LEU A 31 4.99 -18.23 -7.67
N LEU A 32 5.96 -18.66 -6.86
CA LEU A 32 7.33 -18.15 -6.85
C LEU A 32 8.31 -19.10 -7.56
N LEU A 33 7.85 -20.26 -8.02
CA LEU A 33 8.71 -21.25 -8.65
C LEU A 33 8.95 -20.93 -10.14
N PRO A 34 10.17 -21.17 -10.67
CA PRO A 34 10.49 -20.92 -12.07
C PRO A 34 9.62 -21.68 -13.09
N ASN A 35 9.02 -22.81 -12.69
CA ASN A 35 8.17 -23.65 -13.53
C ASN A 35 6.67 -23.44 -13.30
N SER A 36 6.27 -22.44 -12.50
CA SER A 36 4.87 -22.10 -12.33
C SER A 36 4.27 -21.56 -13.62
N SER A 37 3.04 -21.98 -13.92
CA SER A 37 2.25 -21.47 -15.05
C SER A 37 1.70 -20.05 -14.81
N ILE A 38 1.75 -19.56 -13.57
CA ILE A 38 1.42 -18.20 -13.19
C ILE A 38 2.52 -17.70 -12.26
N LYS A 39 3.12 -16.57 -12.61
CA LYS A 39 4.23 -15.99 -11.87
C LYS A 39 3.94 -14.57 -11.48
N ILE A 40 4.52 -14.16 -10.35
CA ILE A 40 4.46 -12.79 -9.88
C ILE A 40 5.56 -11.99 -10.56
N ALA A 41 5.19 -10.87 -11.16
CA ALA A 41 6.15 -9.99 -11.80
C ALA A 41 7.22 -9.56 -10.79
N GLN A 42 8.48 -9.81 -11.14
CA GLN A 42 9.65 -9.42 -10.34
C GLN A 42 9.68 -9.97 -8.89
N ASN A 43 8.79 -10.91 -8.53
CA ASN A 43 8.58 -11.35 -7.15
C ASN A 43 8.47 -10.16 -6.18
N LYS A 44 7.66 -9.14 -6.52
CA LYS A 44 7.46 -7.93 -5.71
C LYS A 44 5.99 -7.58 -5.61
N ALA A 45 5.64 -6.91 -4.52
CA ALA A 45 4.36 -6.23 -4.35
C ALA A 45 4.60 -4.72 -4.23
N HIS A 46 3.54 -3.94 -4.42
CA HIS A 46 3.58 -2.49 -4.47
C HIS A 46 2.47 -1.90 -3.61
N ILE A 47 2.72 -0.72 -3.06
CA ILE A 47 1.70 0.14 -2.46
C ILE A 47 1.30 1.17 -3.53
N PHE A 48 0.01 1.28 -3.80
CA PHE A 48 -0.52 2.23 -4.78
C PHE A 48 -0.77 3.59 -4.10
N SER A 49 0.08 4.57 -4.43
CA SER A 49 0.05 5.91 -3.86
C SER A 49 -0.17 6.96 -4.95
N ALA A 50 -1.38 7.02 -5.51
CA ALA A 50 -1.75 8.07 -6.46
C ALA A 50 -2.10 9.38 -5.74
N ASP A 51 -1.88 10.52 -6.40
CA ASP A 51 -2.07 11.86 -5.80
C ASP A 51 -3.46 12.07 -5.21
N PHE A 52 -4.51 11.53 -5.85
CA PHE A 52 -5.88 11.65 -5.36
C PHE A 52 -6.17 10.84 -4.08
N LEU A 53 -5.32 9.88 -3.75
CA LEU A 53 -5.40 9.07 -2.51
C LEU A 53 -4.64 9.70 -1.35
N ILE A 54 -3.94 10.81 -1.57
CA ILE A 54 -3.02 11.42 -0.62
C ILE A 54 -3.44 12.86 -0.34
N THR A 55 -3.24 13.33 0.89
CA THR A 55 -3.46 14.72 1.29
C THR A 55 -2.33 15.18 2.21
N THR A 56 -2.12 16.49 2.31
CA THR A 56 -1.11 17.08 3.20
C THR A 56 -1.45 16.78 4.66
N ASP A 57 -0.44 16.41 5.44
CA ASP A 57 -0.59 16.18 6.87
C ASP A 57 -0.12 17.39 7.67
N GLU A 58 -1.02 18.36 7.87
CA GLU A 58 -0.72 19.61 8.58
C GLU A 58 -0.24 19.40 10.03
N LYS A 59 -0.62 18.28 10.67
CA LYS A 59 -0.31 18.02 12.08
C LYS A 59 1.06 17.37 12.29
N TYR A 60 1.45 16.45 11.40
CA TYR A 60 2.65 15.63 11.55
C TYR A 60 3.65 15.80 10.40
N LEU A 61 3.45 16.83 9.57
CA LEU A 61 4.24 17.15 8.38
C LEU A 61 4.21 16.05 7.31
N GLY A 62 4.54 16.44 6.08
CA GLY A 62 4.48 15.56 4.91
C GLY A 62 3.05 15.26 4.47
N THR A 63 2.77 14.00 4.14
CA THR A 63 1.49 13.56 3.58
C THR A 63 0.87 12.42 4.38
N LYS A 64 -0.41 12.14 4.14
CA LYS A 64 -1.17 11.01 4.70
C LYS A 64 -2.24 10.54 3.71
N PRO A 65 -2.83 9.35 3.87
CA PRO A 65 -3.98 8.93 3.07
C PRO A 65 -5.13 9.93 3.21
N TYR A 66 -5.81 10.22 2.10
CA TYR A 66 -7.01 11.03 2.09
C TYR A 66 -8.18 10.21 2.63
N ARG A 67 -8.34 10.27 3.95
CA ARG A 67 -9.28 9.44 4.72
C ARG A 67 -10.73 9.82 4.45
N THR A 68 -11.64 8.86 4.58
CA THR A 68 -13.08 9.14 4.57
C THR A 68 -13.53 9.93 5.79
N PHE A 69 -12.96 9.62 6.97
CA PHE A 69 -13.29 10.24 8.25
C PHE A 69 -12.05 10.66 9.04
N ILE A 70 -12.19 11.70 9.86
CA ILE A 70 -11.28 12.05 10.96
C ILE A 70 -12.12 12.11 12.25
N GLY A 71 -11.94 11.12 13.13
CA GLY A 71 -12.84 10.92 14.26
C GLY A 71 -14.27 10.72 13.77
N PHE A 72 -15.21 11.50 14.30
CA PHE A 72 -16.63 11.47 13.90
C PHE A 72 -16.96 12.38 12.69
N LYS A 73 -15.97 13.06 12.10
CA LYS A 73 -16.19 14.00 11.00
C LYS A 73 -15.89 13.34 9.65
N TYR A 74 -16.89 13.32 8.76
CA TYR A 74 -16.70 12.97 7.35
C TYR A 74 -15.93 14.09 6.63
N ILE A 75 -14.91 13.74 5.85
CA ILE A 75 -14.08 14.71 5.12
C ILE A 75 -14.00 14.46 3.61
N GLY A 76 -14.70 13.45 3.10
CA GLY A 76 -14.83 13.23 1.65
C GLY A 76 -13.70 12.44 0.97
N GLY A 77 -12.74 11.91 1.73
CA GLY A 77 -11.69 11.05 1.17
C GLY A 77 -12.12 9.59 0.96
N PHE A 78 -11.17 8.78 0.53
CA PHE A 78 -11.39 7.42 0.03
C PHE A 78 -11.18 6.33 1.08
N SER A 79 -10.05 6.39 1.80
CA SER A 79 -9.62 5.34 2.73
C SER A 79 -8.50 5.87 3.63
N ASP A 80 -8.37 5.32 4.84
CA ASP A 80 -7.23 5.55 5.72
C ASP A 80 -6.07 4.56 5.49
N HIS A 81 -6.24 3.65 4.52
CA HIS A 81 -5.23 2.74 3.99
C HIS A 81 -5.06 2.91 2.48
N LEU A 82 -3.83 2.85 2.00
CA LEU A 82 -3.48 2.79 0.58
C LEU A 82 -3.59 1.34 0.08
N PRO A 83 -4.07 1.12 -1.15
CA PRO A 83 -4.13 -0.21 -1.73
C PRO A 83 -2.75 -0.84 -1.91
N ILE A 84 -2.70 -2.16 -1.83
CA ILE A 84 -1.54 -2.95 -2.22
C ILE A 84 -1.87 -3.80 -3.46
N PHE A 85 -0.89 -4.01 -4.34
CA PHE A 85 -1.08 -4.83 -5.54
C PHE A 85 0.22 -5.53 -5.96
N PHE A 86 0.09 -6.53 -6.83
CA PHE A 86 1.20 -7.14 -7.57
C PHE A 86 0.69 -7.58 -8.93
N ASP A 87 1.58 -7.59 -9.92
CA ASP A 87 1.24 -8.03 -11.27
C ASP A 87 1.51 -9.53 -11.43
N ILE A 88 0.69 -10.20 -12.24
CA ILE A 88 0.87 -11.60 -12.62
C ILE A 88 1.11 -11.72 -14.12
N HIS A 89 1.92 -12.69 -14.51
CA HIS A 89 2.11 -13.09 -15.91
C HIS A 89 2.05 -14.62 -16.03
N LYS A 90 1.70 -15.06 -17.24
CA LYS A 90 1.65 -16.48 -17.62
C LYS A 90 2.95 -16.90 -18.27
#